data_AF-E9LVA9-F1
#
_entry.id   AF-E9LVA9-F1
#
_cell.length_a   1.000
_cell.length_b   1.000
_cell.length_c   1.000
_cell.angle_alpha   90.00
_cell.angle_beta   90.00
_cell.angle_gamma   90.00
#
_symmetry.space_group_name_H-M   'P 1'
#
loop_
_entity.id
_entity.type
_entity.pdbx_description
1 polymer ?
#
loop_
_entity_poly.entity_id
_entity_poly.type
_entity_poly.pdbx_seq_one_letter_code
_entity_poly.pdbx_strand_id
1 'polypeptide(L)' 'GSALLFAMHGATILAVSRFGGDRELEQIADRGTASERAALFWRWTMGS' A
#
# COMPACT_ATOMS: atom_id res chain seq x y z
N GLY A 1 8.55 -16.85 -0.14
CA GLY A 1 8.17 -15.55 0.46
C GLY A 1 8.16 -14.44 -0.57
N SER A 2 9.28 -14.19 -1.24
CA SER A 2 9.49 -13.00 -2.07
C SER A 2 8.48 -12.82 -3.20
N ALA A 3 8.15 -13.87 -3.96
CA ALA A 3 7.15 -13.78 -5.03
C ALA A 3 5.76 -13.37 -4.51
N LEU A 4 5.32 -13.94 -3.38
CA LEU A 4 4.05 -13.59 -2.74
C LEU A 4 4.07 -12.13 -2.26
N LEU A 5 5.10 -11.72 -1.52
CA LEU A 5 5.20 -10.36 -1.00
C LEU A 5 5.28 -9.32 -2.11
N PHE A 6 6.02 -9.59 -3.19
CA PHE A 6 6.11 -8.69 -4.33
C PHE A 6 4.77 -8.54 -5.05
N ALA A 7 4.03 -9.63 -5.24
CA ALA A 7 2.68 -9.59 -5.81
C ALA A 7 1.71 -8.79 -4.93
N MET A 8 1.71 -9.03 -3.61
CA MET A 8 0.88 -8.29 -2.65
C MET A 8 1.20 -6.79 -2.68
N HIS A 9 2.49 -6.44 -2.57
CA HIS A 9 2.94 -5.06 -2.56
C HIS A 9 2.64 -4.35 -3.90
N GLY A 10 3.08 -4.91 -5.02
CA GLY A 10 2.88 -4.31 -6.34
C GLY A 10 1.41 -4.13 -6.70
N ALA A 11 0.56 -5.12 -6.41
CA ALA A 11 -0.88 -4.98 -6.62
C ALA A 11 -1.49 -3.90 -5.73
N THR A 12 -1.02 -3.76 -4.48
CA THR A 12 -1.48 -2.71 -3.56
C THR A 12 -1.10 -1.33 -4.09
N ILE A 13 0.16 -1.12 -4.49
CA ILE A 13 0.64 0.17 -5.03
C ILE A 13 -0.16 0.57 -6.28
N LEU A 14 -0.39 -0.37 -7.21
CA LEU A 14 -1.21 -0.10 -8.39
C LEU A 14 -2.66 0.25 -8.03
N ALA A 15 -3.26 -0.45 -7.06
CA ALA A 15 -4.63 -0.18 -6.62
C ALA A 15 -4.80 1.21 -5.98
N VAL A 16 -3.77 1.72 -5.29
CA VAL A 16 -3.78 3.07 -4.68
C VAL A 16 -3.09 4.14 -5.53
N SER A 17 -2.63 3.82 -6.75
CA SER A 17 -1.98 4.77 -7.67
C SER A 17 -2.85 5.99 -7.99
N ARG A 18 -4.19 5.82 -8.03
CA ARG A 18 -5.14 6.95 -8.18
C ARG A 18 -5.11 7.97 -7.03
N PHE A 19 -4.48 7.63 -5.93
CA PHE A 19 -4.22 8.51 -4.78
C PHE A 19 -2.74 8.91 -4.68
N GLY A 20 -1.92 8.57 -5.68
CA GLY A 20 -0.49 8.81 -5.73
C GLY A 20 0.33 7.88 -4.85
N GLY A 21 -0.10 6.62 -4.64
CA GLY A 21 0.60 5.65 -3.81
C GLY A 21 1.94 5.14 -4.36
N ASP A 22 2.22 5.40 -5.64
CA ASP A 22 3.53 5.17 -6.30
C ASP A 22 4.60 6.18 -5.86
N ARG A 23 4.20 7.33 -5.29
CA ARG A 23 5.10 8.34 -4.69
C ARG A 23 5.48 7.94 -3.27
N GLU A 24 6.13 6.78 -3.14
CA GLU A 24 6.37 6.12 -1.86
C GLU A 24 7.25 6.94 -0.91
N LEU A 25 8.23 7.68 -1.43
CA LEU A 25 9.10 8.53 -0.60
C LEU A 25 8.31 9.65 0.09
N GLU A 26 7.44 10.32 -0.66
CA GLU A 26 6.56 11.36 -0.15
C GLU A 26 5.55 10.78 0.84
N GLN A 27 4.99 9.60 0.56
CA GLN A 27 4.07 8.90 1.47
C GLN A 27 4.72 8.46 2.78
N ILE A 28 6.02 8.15 2.77
CA ILE A 28 6.81 7.82 3.97
C ILE A 28 7.07 9.08 4.79
N ALA A 29 7.42 10.20 4.13
CA ALA A 29 7.69 11.46 4.80
C ALA A 29 6.42 12.12 5.37
N ASP A 30 5.33 12.09 4.61
CA ASP A 30 4.02 12.62 4.98
C ASP A 30 2.90 11.65 4.56
N ARG A 31 2.18 11.13 5.55
CA ARG A 31 1.24 10.03 5.35
C ARG A 31 -0.04 10.53 4.70
N GLY A 32 -0.31 10.07 3.48
CA GLY A 32 -1.55 10.37 2.75
C GLY A 32 -2.58 9.24 2.76
N THR A 33 -3.75 9.52 2.16
CA THR A 33 -4.86 8.54 2.05
C THR A 33 -4.48 7.27 1.29
N ALA A 34 -3.47 7.30 0.42
CA ALA A 34 -2.94 6.11 -0.23
C ALA A 34 -2.39 5.10 0.80
N SER A 35 -1.52 5.56 1.70
CA SER A 35 -0.91 4.75 2.75
C SER A 35 -1.89 4.29 3.82
N GLU A 36 -2.88 5.11 4.16
CA GLU A 36 -3.94 4.74 5.10
C GLU A 36 -4.81 3.61 4.54
N ARG A 37 -5.25 3.72 3.28
CA ARG A 37 -6.10 2.72 2.63
C ARG A 37 -5.35 1.41 2.38
N ALA A 38 -4.08 1.50 1.97
CA ALA A 38 -3.21 0.33 1.82
C ALA A 38 -3.06 -0.44 3.15
N ALA A 39 -2.83 0.28 4.26
CA ALA A 39 -2.73 -0.33 5.58
C ALA A 39 -4.06 -0.92 6.05
N LEU A 40 -5.17 -0.18 5.91
CA LEU A 40 -6.51 -0.64 6.31
C LEU A 40 -6.94 -1.89 5.53
N PHE A 41 -6.64 -1.96 4.23
CA PHE A 41 -6.93 -3.13 3.42
C PHE A 41 -6.33 -4.40 4.04
N TRP A 42 -5.04 -4.38 4.38
CA TRP A 42 -4.37 -5.54 4.95
C TRP A 42 -4.78 -5.80 6.40
N ARG A 43 -5.00 -4.75 7.20
CA ARG A 43 -5.53 -4.88 8.56
C ARG A 43 -6.88 -5.60 8.58
N TRP A 44 -7.79 -5.22 7.69
CA TRP A 44 -9.11 -5.87 7.62
C TRP A 44 -9.07 -7.26 6.98
N THR A 45 -8.11 -7.51 6.09
CA THR A 45 -8.01 -8.81 5.39
C THR A 45 -7.34 -9.89 6.26
N MET A 46 -6.31 -9.54 7.03
CA MET A 46 -5.46 -10.52 7.72
C MET A 46 -5.43 -10.37 9.25
N GLY A 47 -6.02 -9.31 9.80
CA GLY A 47 -6.07 -9.08 11.25
C GLY A 47 -4.70 -8.73 11.82
N SER A 48 -4.40 -7.42 11.84
CA SER A 48 -3.25 -6.83 12.52
C SER A 48 -3.67 -5.64 13.38
#